data_AF-A0A2W6CBE9-F1
#
_entry.id   AF-A0A2W6CBE9-F1
#
_cell.length_a   1.000
_cell.length_b   1.000
_cell.length_c   1.000
_cell.angle_alpha   90.00
_cell.angle_beta   90.00
_cell.angle_gamma   90.00
#
_symmetry.space_group_name_H-M   'P 1'
#
loop_
_entity.id
_entity.type
_entity.pdbx_description
1 polymer ?
#
loop_
_entity_poly.entity_id
_entity_poly.type
_entity_poly.pdbx_seq_one_letter_code
_entity_poly.pdbx_strand_id
1 'polypeptide(L)' 'MEALRRALRSADVEPGDLDAVLLVGGSSRVPLVAQLVSAELGRPVAIDADPKAAIALGAALCALPA' A
#
# COMPACT_ATOMS: atom_id res chain seq x y z
N MET A 1 0.99 8.64 -9.84
CA MET A 1 0.94 7.28 -10.41
C MET A 1 2.28 6.75 -10.91
N GLU A 2 3.23 7.59 -11.33
CA GLU A 2 4.53 7.14 -11.82
C GLU A 2 5.31 6.23 -10.84
N ALA A 3 5.35 6.59 -9.56
CA ALA A 3 6.03 5.80 -8.53
C ALA A 3 5.42 4.40 -8.37
N LEU A 4 4.08 4.28 -8.43
CA LEU A 4 3.38 2.99 -8.37
C LEU A 4 3.76 2.10 -9.56
N ARG A 5 3.67 2.64 -10.79
CA ARG A 5 4.02 1.90 -12.00
C ARG A 5 5.49 1.47 -12.00
N ARG A 6 6.39 2.32 -11.48
CA ARG A 6 7.81 1.98 -11.33
C ARG A 6 8.00 0.83 -10.34
N ALA A 7 7.31 0.85 -9.20
CA ALA A 7 7.42 -0.21 -8.19
C ALA A 7 6.98 -1.58 -8.74
N LEU A 8 5.86 -1.62 -9.46
CA LEU A 8 5.39 -2.85 -10.13
C LEU A 8 6.41 -3.39 -11.13
N ARG A 9 6.94 -2.52 -12.01
CA ARG A 9 7.99 -2.91 -12.96
C ARG A 9 9.27 -3.40 -12.28
N SER A 10 9.68 -2.76 -11.18
CA SER A 10 10.87 -3.19 -10.44
C SER A 10 10.68 -4.52 -9.74
N ALA A 11 9.43 -4.89 -9.41
CA ALA A 11 9.10 -6.17 -8.81
C ALA A 11 8.80 -7.27 -9.85
N ASP A 12 8.71 -6.93 -11.14
CA ASP A 12 8.25 -7.82 -12.21
C ASP A 12 6.86 -8.43 -11.93
N VAL A 13 5.93 -7.58 -11.46
CA VAL A 13 4.59 -7.95 -11.01
C VAL A 13 3.55 -7.13 -11.78
N GLU A 14 2.53 -7.81 -12.32
CA GLU A 14 1.37 -7.15 -12.91
C GLU A 14 0.33 -6.82 -11.82
N PRO A 15 -0.52 -5.78 -12.01
CA PRO A 15 -1.58 -5.48 -11.04
C PRO A 15 -2.48 -6.69 -10.72
N GLY A 16 -2.69 -7.57 -11.69
CA GLY A 16 -3.48 -8.81 -11.56
C GLY A 16 -2.88 -9.84 -10.59
N ASP A 17 -1.61 -9.74 -10.23
CA ASP A 17 -0.95 -10.68 -9.33
C ASP A 17 -1.01 -10.23 -7.86
N LEU A 18 -1.45 -9.00 -7.57
CA LEU A 18 -1.48 -8.44 -6.22
C LEU A 18 -2.63 -8.98 -5.36
N ASP A 19 -2.41 -9.88 -4.43
CA ASP A 19 -3.50 -10.39 -3.56
C ASP A 19 -4.27 -9.29 -2.80
N ALA A 20 -3.56 -8.27 -2.32
CA ALA A 20 -4.13 -7.17 -1.57
C ALA A 20 -3.38 -5.85 -1.80
N VAL A 21 -4.09 -4.73 -1.61
CA VAL A 21 -3.52 -3.38 -1.64
C VAL A 21 -3.90 -2.66 -0.35
N LEU A 22 -2.91 -2.26 0.44
CA LEU A 22 -3.10 -1.54 1.70
C LEU A 22 -2.52 -0.12 1.59
N LEU A 23 -3.35 0.89 1.83
CA LEU A 23 -2.94 2.29 1.87
C LEU A 23 -2.66 2.73 3.31
N VAL A 24 -1.41 3.12 3.56
CA VAL A 24 -0.92 3.56 4.87
C VAL A 24 -0.47 5.03 4.80
N GLY A 25 -0.49 5.72 5.95
CA GLY A 25 -0.10 7.12 6.09
C GLY A 25 -1.28 8.10 6.14
N GLY A 26 -1.06 9.32 6.64
CA GLY A 26 -2.16 10.28 6.85
C GLY A 26 -2.90 10.69 5.57
N SER A 27 -2.17 10.85 4.47
CA SER A 27 -2.73 11.25 3.17
C SER A 27 -3.56 10.16 2.49
N SER A 28 -3.49 8.90 2.94
CA SER A 28 -4.32 7.82 2.38
C SER A 28 -5.81 7.99 2.69
N ARG A 29 -6.15 8.84 3.67
CA ARG A 29 -7.54 9.17 4.03
C ARG A 29 -8.22 10.14 3.07
N VAL A 30 -7.48 10.72 2.13
CA VAL A 30 -8.07 11.54 1.06
C VAL A 30 -8.80 10.59 0.09
N PRO A 31 -10.13 10.68 -0.07
CA PRO A 31 -10.89 9.68 -0.85
C PRO A 31 -10.40 9.52 -2.30
N LEU A 32 -9.97 10.62 -2.92
CA LEU A 32 -9.44 10.61 -4.28
C LEU A 32 -8.18 9.74 -4.43
N VAL A 33 -7.36 9.61 -3.39
CA VAL A 33 -6.16 8.76 -3.42
C VAL A 33 -6.56 7.28 -3.58
N ALA A 34 -7.52 6.82 -2.79
CA ALA A 34 -8.02 5.44 -2.87
C ALA A 34 -8.66 5.15 -4.24
N GLN A 35 -9.44 6.10 -4.77
CA GLN A 35 -10.07 5.98 -6.09
C GLN A 35 -9.04 5.88 -7.22
N LEU A 36 -8.02 6.76 -7.23
CA LEU A 36 -6.99 6.75 -8.26
C LEU A 36 -6.14 5.48 -8.22
N VAL A 37 -5.76 5.02 -7.03
CA VAL A 37 -4.97 3.79 -6.88
C VAL A 37 -5.80 2.57 -7.28
N SER A 38 -7.06 2.49 -6.85
CA SER A 38 -7.95 1.40 -7.23
C SER A 38 -8.20 1.35 -8.74
N ALA A 39 -8.41 2.51 -9.38
CA ALA A 39 -8.57 2.60 -10.83
C ALA A 39 -7.29 2.21 -11.60
N GLU A 40 -6.12 2.64 -11.16
CA GLU A 40 -4.84 2.28 -11.81
C GLU A 40 -4.53 0.78 -11.67
N LEU A 41 -4.85 0.16 -10.53
CA LEU A 41 -4.57 -1.25 -10.28
C LEU A 41 -5.70 -2.19 -10.75
N GLY A 42 -6.90 -1.66 -11.01
CA GLY A 42 -8.09 -2.47 -11.27
C GLY A 42 -8.51 -3.34 -10.09
N ARG A 43 -8.14 -2.96 -8.86
CA ARG A 43 -8.35 -3.78 -7.64
C ARG A 43 -8.88 -2.97 -6.46
N PRO A 44 -9.62 -3.59 -5.54
CA PRO A 44 -10.00 -2.96 -4.28
C PRO A 44 -8.77 -2.56 -3.46
N VAL A 45 -8.86 -1.42 -2.78
CA VAL A 45 -7.83 -0.96 -1.85
C VAL A 45 -8.41 -0.92 -0.44
N ALA A 46 -7.64 -1.40 0.52
CA ALA A 46 -7.92 -1.24 1.94
C ALA A 46 -7.21 0.02 2.45
N ILE A 47 -7.86 0.75 3.35
CA ILE A 47 -7.24 1.85 4.08
C ILE A 47 -7.00 1.36 5.49
N ASP A 48 -5.79 1.52 5.99
CA ASP A 48 -5.46 1.17 7.36
C ASP A 48 -6.31 1.99 8.35
N ALA A 49 -6.92 1.29 9.32
CA ALA A 49 -7.69 1.91 10.38
C ALA A 49 -6.79 2.74 11.32
N ASP A 50 -5.57 2.27 11.58
CA ASP A 50 -4.53 2.98 12.35
C ASP A 50 -3.18 3.03 11.61
N PRO A 51 -3.06 3.91 10.61
CA PRO A 51 -1.88 3.99 9.74
C PRO A 51 -0.60 4.42 10.47
N LYS A 52 -0.70 4.93 11.70
CA LYS A 52 0.49 5.28 12.50
C LYS A 52 1.00 4.08 13.28
N ALA A 53 0.09 3.27 13.82
CA ALA A 53 0.45 2.07 14.56
C ALA A 53 1.10 1.02 13.67
N ALA A 54 0.59 0.77 12.44
CA ALA A 54 1.13 -0.28 11.57
C ALA A 54 2.63 -0.12 11.29
N ILE A 55 3.09 1.12 11.07
CA ILE A 55 4.51 1.41 10.83
C ILE A 55 5.34 1.14 12.10
N ALA A 56 4.89 1.65 13.25
CA ALA A 56 5.60 1.49 14.52
C ALA A 56 5.67 0.02 14.97
N LEU A 57 4.57 -0.72 14.81
CA LEU A 57 4.48 -2.15 15.11
C LEU A 57 5.40 -2.96 14.18
N GLY A 58 5.37 -2.69 12.87
CA GLY A 58 6.26 -3.34 11.92
C GLY A 58 7.74 -3.11 12.26
N ALA A 59 8.10 -1.87 12.63
CA ALA A 59 9.46 -1.54 13.05
C ALA A 59 9.86 -2.29 14.34
N ALA A 60 8.97 -2.36 15.33
CA ALA A 60 9.22 -3.09 16.57
C ALA A 60 9.40 -4.60 16.31
N LEU A 61 8.59 -5.19 15.44
CA LEU A 61 8.70 -6.60 15.04
C LEU A 61 10.02 -6.88 14.33
N CYS A 62 10.45 -6.01 13.41
CA CYS A 62 11.74 -6.16 12.72
C CYS A 62 12.96 -6.05 13.64
N ALA A 63 12.82 -5.44 14.82
CA ALA A 63 13.89 -5.32 15.80
C ALA A 63 14.00 -6.53 16.73
N LEU A 64 13.06 -7.49 16.67
CA LEU A 64 13.12 -8.71 17.45
C LEU A 64 14.25 -9.63 16.94
N PRO A 65 14.97 -10.31 17.84
CA PRO A 65 15.90 -11.35 17.43
C PRO A 65 15.16 -12.48 16.70
N ALA A 66 15.83 -13.07 15.71
CA ALA A 66 15.34 -14.22 14.95
C ALA A 66 15.24 -15.49 15.82
#